data_AF-A0A2L0ESJ8-F1
#
_entry.id   AF-A0A2L0ESJ8-F1
#
_cell.length_a   1.000
_cell.length_b   1.000
_cell.length_c   1.000
_cell.angle_alpha   90.00
_cell.angle_beta   90.00
_cell.angle_gamma   90.00
#
_symmetry.space_group_name_H-M   'P 1'
#
loop_
_entity.id
_entity.type
_entity.pdbx_description
1 polymer ?
#
loop_
_entity_poly.entity_id
_entity_poly.type
_entity_poly.pdbx_seq_one_letter_code
_entity_poly.pdbx_strand_id
1 'polypeptide(L)'
;MLDALRVPMTAEEIETFLAGLTTYRERLGPRNGPGMSDLFLMGEDGRLSLNPGAPGLVAMRRAVRGLPHAVLVEREQPTASEMRCVVRRVEPESDAETRRNAELEEIARMARRAVLRVVPSAEDPQAVAVLDVDQRSIQTFIGRDVAELAGLLERFDVIAGLHIHDTLHALGFNADRRGVVELEPPQTSRRLNRAERTLQITPELLIAGTTRIRRPLGEPETVARYLLEGDYRRLARQIESDVKALHALYQYGVLHGAVRLRWGSVDEMLATDWALPGDVNLRQQLKSAHEKDAAVDLVVGMAPGWVDPWWQARRVRILDVRFPEVVVIRDERGADVLVATHEIQAIRLAAEDAEPWAWHRIRARNNRSKL
;
A
#
# COMPACT_ATOMS: atom_id res chain seq x y z
N MET A 1 -27.38 2.23 13.58
CA MET A 1 -28.22 1.81 14.74
C MET A 1 -29.36 2.79 15.01
N LEU A 2 -29.14 4.04 15.41
CA LEU A 2 -30.23 5.01 15.67
C LEU A 2 -31.18 5.20 14.46
N ASP A 3 -30.64 5.17 13.23
CA ASP A 3 -31.45 5.22 12.00
C ASP A 3 -32.23 3.92 11.73
N ALA A 4 -31.63 2.78 12.11
CA ALA A 4 -32.16 1.44 11.84
C ALA A 4 -33.22 1.01 12.86
N LEU A 5 -33.02 1.35 14.13
CA LEU A 5 -33.92 1.01 15.24
C LEU A 5 -34.94 2.11 15.53
N ARG A 6 -34.66 3.36 15.14
CA ARG A 6 -35.51 4.55 15.42
C ARG A 6 -35.89 4.73 16.90
N VAL A 7 -35.11 4.16 17.82
CA VAL A 7 -35.29 4.31 19.27
C VAL A 7 -34.25 5.29 19.80
N PRO A 8 -34.65 6.28 20.63
CA PRO A 8 -33.70 7.18 21.28
C PRO A 8 -32.90 6.46 22.38
N MET A 9 -31.58 6.60 22.36
CA MET A 9 -30.67 5.89 23.26
C MET A 9 -29.67 6.83 23.92
N THR A 10 -29.24 6.54 25.15
CA THR A 10 -28.16 7.30 25.78
C THR A 10 -26.81 7.01 25.11
N ALA A 11 -25.83 7.90 25.27
CA ALA A 11 -24.48 7.67 24.75
C ALA A 11 -23.86 6.37 25.31
N GLU A 12 -24.16 6.03 26.56
CA GLU A 12 -23.70 4.81 27.23
C GLU A 12 -24.38 3.55 26.67
N GLU A 13 -25.69 3.61 26.39
CA GLU A 13 -26.42 2.52 25.72
C GLU A 13 -25.89 2.28 24.30
N ILE A 14 -25.59 3.37 23.56
CA ILE A 14 -24.99 3.29 22.22
C ILE A 14 -23.60 2.68 22.27
N GLU A 15 -22.76 3.11 23.21
CA GLU A 15 -21.42 2.56 23.41
C GLU A 15 -21.45 1.08 23.78
N THR A 16 -22.36 0.71 24.68
CA THR A 16 -22.54 -0.67 25.13
C THR A 16 -23.01 -1.56 23.98
N PHE A 17 -23.92 -1.07 23.13
CA PHE A 17 -24.39 -1.81 21.97
C PHE A 17 -23.30 -1.97 20.91
N LEU A 18 -22.55 -0.91 20.61
CA LEU A 18 -21.43 -0.98 19.67
C LEU A 18 -20.30 -1.87 20.23
N ALA A 19 -20.18 -2.00 21.56
CA ALA A 19 -19.33 -2.98 22.23
C ALA A 19 -19.65 -4.42 21.89
N GLY A 20 -20.93 -4.74 21.76
CA GLY A 20 -21.35 -6.08 21.39
C GLY A 20 -21.13 -6.43 19.92
N LEU A 21 -20.92 -5.43 19.05
CA LEU A 21 -20.85 -5.64 17.59
C LEU A 21 -19.44 -5.59 17.02
N THR A 22 -18.53 -4.81 17.63
CA THR A 22 -17.15 -4.69 17.15
C THR A 22 -16.21 -4.15 18.24
N THR A 23 -15.02 -4.74 18.32
CA THR A 23 -13.92 -4.32 19.18
C THR A 23 -13.16 -3.11 18.64
N TYR A 24 -13.25 -2.85 17.33
CA TYR A 24 -12.60 -1.71 16.67
C TYR A 24 -13.59 -0.55 16.51
N ARG A 25 -13.63 0.34 17.51
CA ARG A 25 -14.43 1.57 17.43
C ARG A 25 -13.80 2.75 18.16
N GLU A 26 -14.07 3.94 17.67
CA GLU A 26 -13.82 5.18 18.42
C GLU A 26 -14.91 5.37 19.47
N ARG A 27 -14.50 5.63 20.72
CA ARG A 27 -15.44 5.96 21.80
C ARG A 27 -16.05 7.34 21.55
N LEU A 28 -17.37 7.44 21.73
CA LEU A 28 -18.12 8.68 21.74
C LEU A 28 -17.59 9.58 22.86
N GLY A 29 -16.77 10.56 22.47
CA GLY A 29 -16.21 11.57 23.36
C GLY A 29 -16.58 12.99 22.93
N PRO A 30 -16.05 14.02 23.60
CA PRO A 30 -16.40 15.43 23.35
C PRO A 30 -16.20 15.90 21.90
N ARG A 31 -15.33 15.21 21.13
CA ARG A 31 -15.00 15.53 19.73
C ARG A 31 -15.94 14.89 18.69
N ASN A 32 -16.60 13.79 19.05
CA ASN A 32 -17.39 12.96 18.13
C ASN A 32 -18.83 12.78 18.63
N GLY A 33 -19.16 13.47 19.73
CA GLY A 33 -20.40 13.36 20.46
C GLY A 33 -21.45 14.41 20.07
N PRO A 34 -22.63 14.34 20.70
CA PRO A 34 -23.83 15.11 20.34
C PRO A 34 -23.75 16.63 20.54
N GLY A 35 -22.61 17.18 20.97
CA GLY A 35 -22.40 18.61 21.16
C GLY A 35 -21.75 19.35 19.98
N MET A 36 -21.20 18.63 19.00
CA MET A 36 -20.43 19.21 17.87
C MET A 36 -20.96 18.79 16.49
N SER A 37 -21.98 17.93 16.43
CA SER A 37 -22.61 17.46 15.20
C SER A 37 -24.11 17.77 15.19
N ASP A 38 -24.58 18.35 14.10
CA ASP A 38 -25.99 18.65 13.82
C ASP A 38 -26.84 17.40 13.54
N LEU A 39 -26.19 16.23 13.43
CA LEU A 39 -26.81 14.93 13.15
C LEU A 39 -27.64 14.39 14.31
N PHE A 40 -27.39 14.85 15.53
CA PHE A 40 -28.04 14.35 16.74
C PHE A 40 -28.93 15.42 17.38
N LEU A 41 -30.10 15.00 17.86
CA LEU A 41 -30.92 15.77 18.79
C LEU A 41 -30.80 15.14 20.17
N MET A 42 -30.50 15.96 21.17
CA MET A 42 -30.46 15.56 22.57
C MET A 42 -31.81 15.91 23.22
N GLY A 43 -32.50 14.90 23.74
CA GLY A 43 -33.70 15.08 24.56
C GLY A 43 -33.36 15.60 25.95
N GLU A 44 -34.37 16.14 26.65
CA GLU A 44 -34.22 16.63 28.04
C GLU A 44 -33.84 15.52 29.04
N ASP A 45 -34.05 14.27 28.66
CA ASP A 45 -33.68 13.05 29.41
C ASP A 45 -32.25 12.56 29.09
N GLY A 46 -31.48 13.31 28.29
CA GLY A 46 -30.12 12.96 27.88
C GLY A 46 -30.05 11.85 26.82
N ARG A 47 -31.19 11.44 26.23
CA ARG A 47 -31.20 10.45 25.15
C ARG A 47 -30.97 11.11 23.79
N LEU A 48 -30.28 10.39 22.92
CA LEU A 48 -29.91 10.84 21.58
C LEU A 48 -30.84 10.24 20.53
N SER A 49 -31.29 11.10 19.63
CA SER A 49 -32.03 10.73 18.42
C SER A 49 -31.37 11.36 17.19
N LEU A 50 -31.66 10.85 15.99
CA LEU A 50 -31.16 11.48 14.77
C LEU A 50 -32.01 12.68 14.40
N ASN A 51 -31.35 13.78 14.04
CA ASN A 51 -32.01 14.96 13.50
C ASN A 51 -32.42 14.70 12.04
N PRO A 52 -33.73 14.55 11.74
CA PRO A 52 -34.19 14.26 10.38
C PRO A 52 -33.92 15.40 9.40
N GLY A 53 -33.70 16.63 9.88
CA GLY A 53 -33.41 17.81 9.07
C GLY A 53 -31.92 18.10 8.84
N ALA A 54 -31.00 17.30 9.39
CA ALA A 54 -29.57 17.57 9.28
C ALA A 54 -29.06 17.36 7.84
N PRO A 55 -28.39 18.35 7.22
CA PRO A 55 -27.82 18.23 5.87
C PRO A 55 -26.86 17.05 5.72
N GLY A 56 -26.13 16.69 6.77
CA GLY A 56 -25.21 15.56 6.79
C GLY A 56 -25.86 14.18 6.79
N LEU A 57 -27.17 14.07 7.09
CA LEU A 57 -27.85 12.78 7.27
C LEU A 57 -27.96 12.00 5.95
N VAL A 58 -28.16 12.71 4.83
CA VAL A 58 -28.22 12.09 3.49
C VAL A 58 -26.86 11.55 3.08
N ALA A 59 -25.78 12.29 3.38
CA ALA A 59 -24.41 11.86 3.12
C ALA A 59 -24.05 10.62 3.95
N MET A 60 -24.41 10.61 5.24
CA MET A 60 -24.26 9.46 6.13
C MET A 60 -25.01 8.22 5.61
N ARG A 61 -26.30 8.35 5.26
CA ARG A 61 -27.10 7.24 4.72
C ARG A 61 -26.54 6.71 3.40
N ARG A 62 -25.99 7.58 2.55
CA ARG A 62 -25.34 7.19 1.29
C ARG A 62 -24.04 6.42 1.53
N ALA A 63 -23.22 6.86 2.49
CA ALA A 63 -22.01 6.16 2.90
C ALA A 63 -22.32 4.77 3.45
N VAL A 64 -23.36 4.64 4.28
CA VAL A 64 -23.79 3.34 4.83
C VAL A 64 -24.38 2.43 3.75
N ARG A 65 -25.16 2.95 2.79
CA ARG A 65 -25.68 2.16 1.66
C ARG A 65 -24.62 1.72 0.65
N GLY A 66 -23.48 2.42 0.60
CA GLY A 66 -22.33 2.06 -0.23
C GLY A 66 -21.50 0.90 0.33
N LEU A 67 -21.80 0.42 1.54
CA LEU A 67 -21.17 -0.77 2.12
C LEU A 67 -21.80 -2.03 1.50
N PRO A 68 -21.00 -3.01 1.03
CA PRO A 68 -21.52 -4.26 0.46
C PRO A 68 -22.44 -5.00 1.45
N HIS A 69 -23.63 -5.41 1.00
CA HIS A 69 -24.63 -6.14 1.80
C HIS A 69 -24.17 -7.50 2.37
N ALA A 70 -23.02 -8.03 1.93
CA ALA A 70 -22.46 -9.29 2.42
C ALA A 70 -21.94 -9.24 3.87
N VAL A 71 -21.92 -8.06 4.52
CA VAL A 71 -21.53 -7.91 5.93
C VAL A 71 -22.75 -7.78 6.88
N LEU A 72 -23.97 -7.69 6.34
CA LEU A 72 -25.17 -7.39 7.14
C LEU A 72 -26.26 -8.48 7.16
N VAL A 73 -26.13 -9.56 6.40
CA VAL A 73 -27.14 -10.64 6.38
C VAL A 73 -26.48 -12.02 6.32
N GLU A 74 -26.06 -12.53 7.47
CA GLU A 74 -26.10 -13.96 7.83
C GLU A 74 -25.67 -14.17 9.29
N ARG A 75 -26.36 -13.52 10.22
CA ARG A 75 -26.45 -13.99 11.60
C ARG A 75 -27.88 -13.79 12.03
N GLU A 76 -28.59 -14.91 12.15
CA GLU A 76 -29.95 -15.00 12.66
C GLU A 76 -30.09 -14.07 13.87
N GLN A 77 -31.09 -13.18 13.82
CA GLN A 77 -31.36 -12.25 14.91
C GLN A 77 -31.74 -13.07 16.15
N PRO A 78 -30.92 -13.07 17.23
CA PRO A 78 -31.30 -13.79 18.43
C PRO A 78 -32.42 -13.03 19.11
N THR A 79 -33.42 -13.78 19.57
CA THR A 79 -34.60 -13.20 20.23
C THR A 79 -34.19 -12.75 21.63
N ALA A 80 -34.80 -11.67 22.16
CA ALA A 80 -34.43 -11.04 23.43
C ALA A 80 -34.42 -11.97 24.68
N SER A 81 -34.95 -13.19 24.58
CA SER A 81 -34.87 -14.23 25.60
C SER A 81 -33.53 -14.98 25.63
N GLU A 82 -32.79 -15.08 24.52
CA GLU A 82 -31.51 -15.81 24.42
C GLU A 82 -30.32 -14.97 24.90
N MET A 83 -30.45 -13.63 24.85
CA MET A 83 -29.40 -12.68 25.25
C MET A 83 -29.10 -12.64 26.76
N ARG A 84 -29.93 -13.29 27.61
CA ARG A 84 -29.69 -13.36 29.06
C ARG A 84 -28.75 -14.49 29.49
N CYS A 85 -28.43 -15.45 28.61
CA CYS A 85 -27.65 -16.63 28.99
C CYS A 85 -26.14 -16.54 28.70
N VAL A 86 -25.66 -15.49 28.00
CA VAL A 86 -24.25 -15.35 27.58
C VAL A 86 -23.40 -14.62 28.64
N VAL A 87 -23.57 -14.95 29.93
CA VAL A 87 -22.76 -14.39 31.03
C VAL A 87 -21.72 -15.39 31.57
N ARG A 88 -21.59 -16.58 30.99
CA ARG A 88 -20.61 -17.57 31.46
C ARG A 88 -19.80 -18.23 30.35
N ARG A 89 -18.77 -17.52 29.92
CA ARG A 89 -17.36 -17.96 29.73
C ARG A 89 -16.70 -17.04 28.71
N VAL A 90 -16.00 -16.02 29.21
CA VAL A 90 -14.95 -15.32 28.47
C VAL A 90 -13.66 -15.65 29.20
N GLU A 91 -12.92 -16.60 28.66
CA GLU A 91 -11.48 -16.82 28.90
C GLU A 91 -10.77 -16.65 27.52
N PRO A 92 -9.47 -16.33 27.47
CA PRO A 92 -8.91 -15.20 26.72
C PRO A 92 -8.73 -15.45 25.21
N GLU A 93 -9.56 -14.80 24.38
CA GLU A 93 -9.42 -14.78 22.91
C GLU A 93 -8.23 -13.91 22.43
N SER A 94 -7.75 -12.97 23.27
CA SER A 94 -6.67 -12.03 22.92
C SER A 94 -5.36 -12.70 22.55
N ASP A 95 -5.00 -13.79 23.25
CA ASP A 95 -3.68 -14.40 23.11
C ASP A 95 -3.61 -15.35 21.93
N ALA A 96 -4.75 -15.95 21.54
CA ALA A 96 -4.86 -16.78 20.36
C ALA A 96 -4.89 -15.93 19.08
N GLU A 97 -5.62 -14.82 19.10
CA GLU A 97 -5.66 -13.86 17.99
C GLU A 97 -4.32 -13.14 17.81
N THR A 98 -3.67 -12.74 18.91
CA THR A 98 -2.31 -12.16 18.85
C THR A 98 -1.29 -13.17 18.32
N ARG A 99 -1.34 -14.44 18.76
CA ARG A 99 -0.49 -15.50 18.22
C ARG A 99 -0.76 -15.74 16.74
N ARG A 100 -2.02 -15.77 16.33
CA ARG A 100 -2.41 -15.96 14.92
C ARG A 100 -1.93 -14.82 14.04
N ASN A 101 -2.07 -13.58 14.51
CA ASN A 101 -1.58 -12.41 13.79
C ASN A 101 -0.05 -12.40 13.70
N ALA A 102 0.66 -12.77 14.77
CA ALA A 102 2.10 -12.92 14.76
C ALA A 102 2.58 -14.03 13.80
N GLU A 103 1.86 -15.16 13.74
CA GLU A 103 2.12 -16.24 12.78
C GLU A 103 1.93 -15.75 11.32
N LEU A 104 0.86 -14.99 11.05
CA LEU A 104 0.60 -14.43 9.72
C LEU A 104 1.64 -13.38 9.32
N GLU A 105 2.05 -12.53 10.26
CA GLU A 105 3.15 -11.56 10.07
C GLU A 105 4.47 -12.28 9.76
N GLU A 106 4.77 -13.38 10.45
CA GLU A 106 5.97 -14.19 10.20
C GLU A 106 5.94 -14.81 8.80
N ILE A 107 4.81 -15.41 8.40
CA ILE A 107 4.63 -16.00 7.08
C ILE A 107 4.79 -14.94 5.99
N ALA A 108 4.15 -13.78 6.14
CA ALA A 108 4.22 -12.70 5.17
C ALA A 108 5.60 -12.03 5.11
N ARG A 109 6.36 -12.03 6.21
CA ARG A 109 7.77 -11.61 6.22
C ARG A 109 8.66 -12.57 5.45
N MET A 110 8.36 -13.87 5.48
CA MET A 110 9.10 -14.90 4.73
C MET A 110 8.64 -15.06 3.29
N ALA A 111 7.51 -14.46 2.91
CA ALA A 111 6.93 -14.57 1.57
C ALA A 111 7.88 -14.01 0.50
N ARG A 112 8.21 -14.85 -0.49
CA ARG A 112 9.03 -14.45 -1.64
C ARG A 112 8.18 -13.69 -2.64
N ARG A 113 8.63 -12.50 -3.04
CA ARG A 113 7.88 -11.60 -3.92
C ARG A 113 8.54 -11.47 -5.29
N ALA A 114 7.73 -11.48 -6.34
CA ALA A 114 8.16 -11.16 -7.69
C ALA A 114 7.35 -10.04 -8.32
N VAL A 115 8.01 -9.23 -9.16
CA VAL A 115 7.35 -8.26 -10.05
C VAL A 115 7.55 -8.70 -11.49
N LEU A 116 6.48 -8.75 -12.26
CA LEU A 116 6.45 -9.22 -13.63
C LEU A 116 6.19 -8.06 -14.59
N ARG A 117 6.90 -8.08 -15.71
CA ARG A 117 6.56 -7.31 -16.91
C ARG A 117 6.44 -8.26 -18.08
N VAL A 118 5.28 -8.22 -18.76
CA VAL A 118 4.99 -9.07 -19.91
C VAL A 118 4.69 -8.22 -21.13
N VAL A 119 5.27 -8.58 -22.27
CA VAL A 119 5.08 -7.88 -23.55
C VAL A 119 4.85 -8.88 -24.69
N PRO A 120 4.18 -8.47 -25.77
CA PRO A 120 3.56 -7.16 -26.00
C PRO A 120 2.28 -6.95 -25.17
N SER A 121 1.53 -8.00 -24.86
CA SER A 121 0.28 -7.95 -24.11
C SER A 121 0.20 -9.08 -23.08
N ALA A 122 -0.73 -8.96 -22.13
CA ALA A 122 -1.01 -9.99 -21.14
C ALA A 122 -1.58 -11.28 -21.76
N GLU A 123 -2.37 -11.15 -22.82
CA GLU A 123 -3.06 -12.27 -23.48
C GLU A 123 -2.16 -13.08 -24.43
N ASP A 124 -1.10 -12.48 -24.97
CA ASP A 124 -0.12 -13.13 -25.86
C ASP A 124 1.32 -12.82 -25.38
N PRO A 125 1.77 -13.45 -24.28
CA PRO A 125 3.09 -13.21 -23.70
C PRO A 125 4.20 -13.75 -24.60
N GLN A 126 4.94 -12.85 -25.27
CA GLN A 126 6.09 -13.22 -26.11
C GLN A 126 7.43 -12.95 -25.44
N ALA A 127 7.48 -12.01 -24.50
CA ALA A 127 8.65 -11.81 -23.66
C ALA A 127 8.23 -11.39 -22.25
N VAL A 128 8.95 -11.90 -21.26
CA VAL A 128 8.66 -11.70 -19.85
C VAL A 128 9.94 -11.36 -19.10
N ALA A 129 9.88 -10.34 -18.26
CA ALA A 129 10.89 -10.08 -17.24
C ALA A 129 10.30 -10.35 -15.86
N VAL A 130 11.01 -11.18 -15.07
CA VAL A 130 10.68 -11.48 -13.68
C VAL A 130 11.75 -10.86 -12.79
N LEU A 131 11.33 -10.00 -11.88
CA LEU A 131 12.18 -9.39 -10.88
C LEU A 131 11.90 -10.04 -9.52
N ASP A 132 12.92 -10.67 -8.94
CA ASP A 132 12.90 -11.16 -7.56
C ASP A 132 13.17 -9.98 -6.62
N VAL A 133 12.17 -9.62 -5.80
CA VAL A 133 12.21 -8.42 -4.94
C VAL A 133 13.28 -8.55 -3.87
N ASP A 134 13.46 -9.75 -3.32
CA ASP A 134 14.38 -10.03 -2.21
C ASP A 134 15.83 -10.11 -2.70
N GLN A 135 16.06 -10.82 -3.82
CA GLN A 135 17.39 -11.00 -4.39
C GLN A 135 17.84 -9.82 -5.27
N ARG A 136 16.91 -8.96 -5.68
CA ARG A 136 17.16 -7.86 -6.63
C ARG A 136 17.82 -8.36 -7.91
N SER A 137 17.32 -9.48 -8.40
CA SER A 137 17.76 -10.10 -9.65
C SER A 137 16.63 -10.06 -10.67
N ILE A 138 16.99 -9.90 -11.94
CA ILE A 138 16.03 -9.96 -13.04
C ILE A 138 16.39 -11.13 -13.93
N GLN A 139 15.39 -11.92 -14.28
CA GLN A 139 15.46 -12.97 -15.29
C GLN A 139 14.54 -12.61 -16.44
N THR A 140 14.99 -12.85 -17.66
CA THR A 140 14.28 -12.45 -18.87
C THR A 140 14.11 -13.66 -19.78
N PHE A 141 12.88 -13.88 -20.22
CA PHE A 141 12.45 -14.99 -21.07
C PHE A 141 11.88 -14.40 -22.35
N ILE A 142 12.32 -14.87 -23.52
CA ILE A 142 11.89 -14.36 -24.82
C ILE A 142 11.58 -15.52 -25.76
N GLY A 143 10.44 -15.45 -26.45
CA GLY A 143 10.01 -16.47 -27.40
C GLY A 143 9.81 -17.83 -26.73
N ARG A 144 10.60 -18.82 -27.13
CA ARG A 144 10.46 -20.21 -26.64
C ARG A 144 10.80 -20.35 -25.15
N ASP A 145 11.66 -19.50 -24.63
CA ASP A 145 12.10 -19.56 -23.23
C ASP A 145 10.95 -19.21 -22.27
N VAL A 146 9.87 -18.56 -22.75
CA VAL A 146 8.68 -18.25 -21.95
C VAL A 146 8.02 -19.52 -21.39
N ALA A 147 8.19 -20.68 -22.05
CA ALA A 147 7.68 -21.94 -21.56
C ALA A 147 8.34 -22.41 -20.23
N GLU A 148 9.55 -21.94 -19.92
CA GLU A 148 10.26 -22.27 -18.68
C GLU A 148 9.81 -21.42 -17.47
N LEU A 149 9.06 -20.35 -17.73
CA LEU A 149 8.67 -19.35 -16.73
C LEU A 149 7.84 -19.95 -15.59
N ALA A 150 6.95 -20.89 -15.88
CA ALA A 150 6.03 -21.45 -14.88
C ALA A 150 6.79 -22.04 -13.67
N GLY A 151 7.87 -22.78 -13.91
CA GLY A 151 8.70 -23.36 -12.84
C GLY A 151 9.48 -22.33 -12.03
N LEU A 152 9.78 -21.15 -12.61
CA LEU A 152 10.35 -20.04 -11.85
C LEU A 152 9.28 -19.40 -10.95
N LEU A 153 8.06 -19.19 -11.46
CA LEU A 153 6.97 -18.54 -10.74
C LEU A 153 6.50 -19.32 -9.51
N GLU A 154 6.63 -20.65 -9.51
CA GLU A 154 6.29 -21.50 -8.36
C GLU A 154 7.05 -21.13 -7.07
N ARG A 155 8.23 -20.52 -7.21
CA ARG A 155 9.11 -20.12 -6.10
C ARG A 155 8.66 -18.86 -5.37
N PHE A 156 7.67 -18.15 -5.91
CA PHE A 156 7.17 -16.91 -5.35
C PHE A 156 5.80 -17.15 -4.71
N ASP A 157 5.62 -16.55 -3.54
CA ASP A 157 4.37 -16.58 -2.79
C ASP A 157 3.46 -15.43 -3.23
N VAL A 158 4.05 -14.31 -3.64
CA VAL A 158 3.37 -13.11 -4.12
C VAL A 158 3.91 -12.71 -5.49
N ILE A 159 3.00 -12.44 -6.43
CA ILE A 159 3.33 -12.05 -7.79
C ILE A 159 2.59 -10.75 -8.12
N ALA A 160 3.35 -9.70 -8.44
CA ALA A 160 2.84 -8.39 -8.81
C ALA A 160 3.07 -8.12 -10.30
N GLY A 161 2.16 -7.41 -10.96
CA GLY A 161 2.32 -7.03 -12.36
C GLY A 161 1.18 -6.15 -12.85
N LEU A 162 1.21 -5.80 -14.14
CA LEU A 162 0.08 -5.18 -14.83
C LEU A 162 -0.74 -6.28 -15.51
N HIS A 163 -2.07 -6.19 -15.45
CA HIS A 163 -2.99 -7.21 -15.97
C HIS A 163 -2.57 -8.61 -15.50
N ILE A 164 -2.23 -8.75 -14.22
CA ILE A 164 -1.47 -9.91 -13.74
C ILE A 164 -2.31 -11.18 -13.76
N HIS A 165 -3.62 -11.08 -13.54
CA HIS A 165 -4.53 -12.21 -13.64
C HIS A 165 -4.57 -12.78 -15.07
N ASP A 166 -4.77 -11.92 -16.07
CA ASP A 166 -4.80 -12.30 -17.48
C ASP A 166 -3.44 -12.85 -17.94
N THR A 167 -2.37 -12.22 -17.46
CA THR A 167 -0.99 -12.64 -17.72
C THR A 167 -0.72 -14.06 -17.21
N LEU A 168 -1.05 -14.35 -15.95
CA LEU A 168 -0.82 -15.68 -15.37
C LEU A 168 -1.70 -16.74 -16.04
N HIS A 169 -2.94 -16.39 -16.40
CA HIS A 169 -3.82 -17.25 -17.16
C HIS A 169 -3.25 -17.59 -18.55
N ALA A 170 -2.77 -16.59 -19.30
CA ALA A 170 -2.16 -16.78 -20.63
C ALA A 170 -0.87 -17.61 -20.57
N LEU A 171 -0.11 -17.49 -19.47
CA LEU A 171 1.06 -18.31 -19.18
C LEU A 171 0.73 -19.73 -18.69
N GLY A 172 -0.55 -20.06 -18.51
CA GLY A 172 -0.98 -21.36 -18.00
C GLY A 172 -0.64 -21.61 -16.53
N PHE A 173 -0.39 -20.54 -15.76
CA PHE A 173 -0.03 -20.62 -14.36
C PHE A 173 -1.26 -20.49 -13.45
N ASN A 174 -1.48 -21.48 -12.57
CA ASN A 174 -2.57 -21.41 -11.58
C ASN A 174 -2.14 -20.56 -10.37
N ALA A 175 -2.82 -19.42 -10.17
CA ALA A 175 -2.57 -18.47 -9.10
C ALA A 175 -3.44 -18.64 -7.83
N ASP A 176 -4.35 -19.63 -7.77
CA ASP A 176 -5.38 -19.78 -6.73
C ASP A 176 -4.84 -19.87 -5.29
N ARG A 177 -3.55 -20.22 -5.14
CA ARG A 177 -2.87 -20.37 -3.85
C ARG A 177 -1.78 -19.32 -3.60
N ARG A 178 -1.74 -18.25 -4.39
CA ARG A 178 -0.69 -17.22 -4.36
C ARG A 178 -1.31 -15.84 -4.16
N GLY A 179 -0.55 -14.96 -3.51
CA GLY A 179 -0.89 -13.55 -3.48
C GLY A 179 -0.69 -12.94 -4.87
N VAL A 180 -1.73 -12.35 -5.44
CA VAL A 180 -1.65 -11.66 -6.72
C VAL A 180 -1.86 -10.17 -6.48
N VAL A 181 -0.96 -9.34 -6.98
CA VAL A 181 -0.99 -7.89 -6.78
C VAL A 181 -1.11 -7.19 -8.13
N GLU A 182 -2.26 -6.59 -8.36
CA GLU A 182 -2.52 -5.80 -9.56
C GLU A 182 -1.95 -4.39 -9.39
N LEU A 183 -0.99 -4.03 -10.24
CA LEU A 183 -0.30 -2.73 -10.22
C LEU A 183 -1.01 -1.68 -11.08
N GLU A 184 -2.17 -2.02 -11.64
CA GLU A 184 -3.02 -1.07 -12.35
C GLU A 184 -3.52 0.06 -11.43
N PRO A 185 -3.88 1.20 -12.03
CA PRO A 185 -4.58 2.25 -11.31
C PRO A 185 -5.86 1.72 -10.64
N PRO A 186 -6.08 2.00 -9.34
CA PRO A 186 -7.31 1.61 -8.65
C PRO A 186 -8.56 2.31 -9.23
N GLN A 187 -8.36 3.42 -9.96
CA GLN A 187 -9.38 4.11 -10.72
C GLN A 187 -8.79 4.45 -12.09
N THR A 188 -9.52 4.11 -13.16
CA THR A 188 -9.05 4.29 -14.54
C THR A 188 -9.16 5.74 -15.02
N SER A 189 -10.00 6.56 -14.39
CA SER A 189 -10.19 7.94 -14.81
C SER A 189 -10.60 8.87 -13.67
N ARG A 190 -10.38 10.17 -13.88
CA ARG A 190 -10.70 11.21 -12.92
C ARG A 190 -11.22 12.47 -13.60
N ARG A 191 -12.33 13.02 -13.12
CA ARG A 191 -12.84 14.31 -13.58
C ARG A 191 -12.07 15.46 -12.94
N LEU A 192 -11.50 16.34 -13.78
CA LEU A 192 -10.62 17.44 -13.35
C LEU A 192 -11.40 18.72 -13.01
N ASN A 193 -12.55 18.95 -13.64
CA ASN A 193 -13.34 20.16 -13.44
C ASN A 193 -14.85 19.92 -13.67
N ARG A 194 -15.66 20.92 -13.31
CA ARG A 194 -17.11 20.89 -13.58
C ARG A 194 -17.41 20.84 -15.09
N ALA A 195 -16.51 21.34 -15.94
CA ALA A 195 -16.61 21.34 -17.41
C ALA A 195 -16.16 20.02 -18.10
N GLU A 196 -16.27 18.88 -17.41
CA GLU A 196 -16.17 17.52 -18.00
C GLU A 196 -14.80 17.09 -18.54
N ARG A 197 -13.70 17.81 -18.24
CA ARG A 197 -12.39 17.31 -18.63
C ARG A 197 -12.01 16.11 -17.75
N THR A 198 -11.83 14.95 -18.37
CA THR A 198 -11.44 13.70 -17.69
C THR A 198 -9.99 13.38 -17.96
N LEU A 199 -9.22 13.14 -16.90
CA LEU A 199 -7.87 12.58 -16.95
C LEU A 199 -7.99 11.05 -16.94
N GLN A 200 -7.45 10.40 -17.96
CA GLN A 200 -7.21 8.96 -17.91
C GLN A 200 -6.00 8.71 -17.01
N ILE A 201 -6.16 7.87 -16.01
CA ILE A 201 -5.09 7.49 -15.11
C ILE A 201 -4.46 6.24 -15.71
N THR A 202 -3.22 6.33 -16.16
CA THR A 202 -2.47 5.21 -16.72
C THR A 202 -1.39 4.72 -15.74
N PRO A 203 -0.92 3.47 -15.86
CA PRO A 203 0.23 2.99 -15.09
C PRO A 203 1.46 3.90 -15.21
N GLU A 204 1.77 4.40 -16.40
CA GLU A 204 2.91 5.29 -16.63
C GLU A 204 2.76 6.60 -15.84
N LEU A 205 1.54 7.12 -15.76
CA LEU A 205 1.26 8.33 -14.99
C LEU A 205 1.47 8.10 -13.49
N LEU A 206 1.06 6.94 -12.97
CA LEU A 206 1.28 6.58 -11.57
C LEU A 206 2.75 6.35 -11.26
N ILE A 207 3.46 5.61 -12.11
CA ILE A 207 4.90 5.38 -11.93
C ILE A 207 5.63 6.73 -11.97
N ALA A 208 5.38 7.58 -12.96
CA ALA A 208 6.03 8.88 -13.07
C ALA A 208 5.68 9.81 -11.89
N GLY A 209 4.42 9.84 -11.47
CA GLY A 209 3.98 10.66 -10.32
C GLY A 209 4.59 10.21 -8.99
N THR A 210 4.73 8.90 -8.81
CA THR A 210 5.23 8.27 -7.58
C THR A 210 6.75 8.27 -7.49
N THR A 211 7.42 7.84 -8.56
CA THR A 211 8.86 7.52 -8.58
C THR A 211 9.72 8.61 -9.24
N ARG A 212 9.06 9.55 -9.94
CA ARG A 212 9.68 10.55 -10.82
C ARG A 212 10.47 9.97 -12.00
N ILE A 213 10.35 8.68 -12.28
CA ILE A 213 10.90 8.03 -13.47
C ILE A 213 10.11 8.53 -14.69
N ARG A 214 10.79 9.19 -15.62
CA ARG A 214 10.19 9.64 -16.89
C ARG A 214 10.20 8.50 -17.89
N ARG A 215 9.09 8.33 -18.64
CA ARG A 215 8.90 7.24 -19.62
C ARG A 215 9.19 5.86 -19.00
N PRO A 216 8.40 5.47 -17.98
CA PRO A 216 8.70 4.31 -17.16
C PRO A 216 8.52 2.98 -17.90
N LEU A 217 7.66 2.93 -18.92
CA LEU A 217 7.38 1.73 -19.71
C LEU A 217 7.75 1.99 -21.18
N GLY A 218 8.20 0.95 -21.87
CA GLY A 218 8.51 1.00 -23.29
C GLY A 218 7.27 1.20 -24.14
N GLU A 219 7.37 2.08 -25.15
CA GLU A 219 6.28 2.33 -26.10
C GLU A 219 5.89 1.04 -26.84
N PRO A 220 4.59 0.68 -26.91
CA PRO A 220 4.13 -0.57 -27.52
C PRO A 220 4.63 -0.78 -28.95
N GLU A 221 4.67 0.28 -29.76
CA GLU A 221 5.17 0.24 -31.14
C GLU A 221 6.67 -0.10 -31.21
N THR A 222 7.46 0.41 -30.26
CA THR A 222 8.89 0.13 -30.20
C THR A 222 9.14 -1.31 -29.76
N VAL A 223 8.37 -1.80 -28.80
CA VAL A 223 8.44 -3.20 -28.34
C VAL A 223 8.03 -4.17 -29.45
N ALA A 224 6.93 -3.88 -30.14
CA ALA A 224 6.49 -4.66 -31.29
C ALA A 224 7.54 -4.70 -32.40
N ARG A 225 8.19 -3.56 -32.69
CA ARG A 225 9.31 -3.52 -33.64
C ARG A 225 10.48 -4.41 -33.21
N TYR A 226 10.90 -4.37 -31.94
CA TYR A 226 12.00 -5.24 -31.47
C TYR A 226 11.67 -6.72 -31.57
N LEU A 227 10.41 -7.11 -31.33
CA LEU A 227 9.94 -8.48 -31.53
C LEU A 227 9.98 -8.87 -33.01
N LEU A 228 9.46 -8.02 -33.90
CA LEU A 228 9.45 -8.26 -35.36
C LEU A 228 10.86 -8.35 -35.96
N GLU A 229 11.76 -7.47 -35.53
CA GLU A 229 13.16 -7.43 -36.00
C GLU A 229 14.05 -8.50 -35.35
N GLY A 230 13.57 -9.19 -34.31
CA GLY A 230 14.36 -10.16 -33.54
C GLY A 230 15.49 -9.51 -32.72
N ASP A 231 15.38 -8.20 -32.39
CA ASP A 231 16.37 -7.49 -31.57
C ASP A 231 16.15 -7.78 -30.08
N TYR A 232 16.38 -9.04 -29.70
CA TYR A 232 16.15 -9.53 -28.34
C TYR A 232 17.04 -8.85 -27.30
N ARG A 233 18.19 -8.29 -27.70
CA ARG A 233 19.06 -7.53 -26.79
C ARG A 233 18.43 -6.20 -26.39
N ARG A 234 17.85 -5.46 -27.34
CA ARG A 234 17.14 -4.22 -27.02
C ARG A 234 15.82 -4.49 -26.31
N LEU A 235 15.11 -5.54 -26.73
CA LEU A 235 13.90 -5.98 -26.05
C LEU A 235 14.17 -6.30 -24.57
N ALA A 236 15.16 -7.14 -24.26
CA ALA A 236 15.54 -7.50 -22.91
C ALA A 236 15.86 -6.28 -22.05
N ARG A 237 16.70 -5.36 -22.55
CA ARG A 237 17.02 -4.12 -21.83
C ARG A 237 15.80 -3.25 -21.56
N GLN A 238 14.86 -3.20 -22.51
CA GLN A 238 13.62 -2.45 -22.35
C GLN A 238 12.75 -3.06 -21.24
N ILE A 239 12.45 -4.35 -21.30
CA ILE A 239 11.60 -5.01 -20.30
C ILE A 239 12.26 -5.11 -18.92
N GLU A 240 13.58 -5.21 -18.85
CA GLU A 240 14.33 -5.06 -17.59
C GLU A 240 14.22 -3.64 -17.01
N SER A 241 14.15 -2.61 -17.85
CA SER A 241 13.95 -1.23 -17.41
C SER A 241 12.52 -1.04 -16.90
N ASP A 242 11.54 -1.54 -17.66
CA ASP A 242 10.11 -1.49 -17.30
C ASP A 242 9.87 -2.16 -15.94
N VAL A 243 10.38 -3.38 -15.73
CA VAL A 243 10.15 -4.11 -14.48
C VAL A 243 10.81 -3.43 -13.26
N LYS A 244 11.94 -2.72 -13.46
CA LYS A 244 12.54 -1.88 -12.40
C LYS A 244 11.63 -0.71 -12.02
N ALA A 245 10.96 -0.11 -13.00
CA ALA A 245 10.04 1.00 -12.76
C ALA A 245 8.77 0.51 -12.03
N LEU A 246 8.23 -0.65 -12.43
CA LEU A 246 7.13 -1.32 -11.72
C LEU A 246 7.51 -1.70 -10.29
N HIS A 247 8.71 -2.23 -10.10
CA HIS A 247 9.22 -2.57 -8.77
C HIS A 247 9.33 -1.34 -7.86
N ALA A 248 9.80 -0.21 -8.38
CA ALA A 248 9.84 1.04 -7.62
C ALA A 248 8.44 1.53 -7.22
N LEU A 249 7.44 1.39 -8.11
CA LEU A 249 6.04 1.68 -7.79
C LEU A 249 5.53 0.73 -6.69
N TYR A 250 5.73 -0.57 -6.85
CA TYR A 250 5.30 -1.59 -5.89
C TYR A 250 5.89 -1.33 -4.50
N GLN A 251 7.20 -1.10 -4.39
CA GLN A 251 7.85 -0.79 -3.11
C GLN A 251 7.28 0.46 -2.45
N TYR A 252 7.01 1.50 -3.23
CA TYR A 252 6.38 2.70 -2.70
C TYR A 252 4.95 2.41 -2.20
N GLY A 253 4.14 1.71 -2.99
CA GLY A 253 2.78 1.36 -2.60
C GLY A 253 2.70 0.49 -1.35
N VAL A 254 3.62 -0.48 -1.19
CA VAL A 254 3.74 -1.27 0.04
C VAL A 254 4.13 -0.39 1.23
N LEU A 255 5.12 0.50 1.05
CA LEU A 255 5.62 1.36 2.12
C LEU A 255 4.56 2.35 2.64
N HIS A 256 3.77 2.92 1.73
CA HIS A 256 2.80 3.98 2.02
C HIS A 256 1.36 3.49 2.16
N GLY A 257 1.04 2.29 1.67
CA GLY A 257 -0.35 1.84 1.47
C GLY A 257 -1.08 2.66 0.39
N ALA A 258 -0.35 3.38 -0.46
CA ALA A 258 -0.90 4.25 -1.49
C ALA A 258 0.15 4.61 -2.54
N VAL A 259 -0.29 4.99 -3.74
CA VAL A 259 0.55 5.52 -4.83
C VAL A 259 0.14 6.93 -5.21
N ARG A 260 1.02 7.66 -5.88
CA ARG A 260 0.83 9.10 -6.12
C ARG A 260 0.47 9.40 -7.57
N LEU A 261 -0.65 10.08 -7.75
CA LEU A 261 -1.07 10.66 -9.02
C LEU A 261 -0.60 12.12 -9.09
N ARG A 262 0.32 12.44 -10.00
CA ARG A 262 0.76 13.82 -10.27
C ARG A 262 0.53 14.19 -11.72
N TRP A 263 -0.33 15.17 -11.97
CA TRP A 263 -0.59 15.67 -13.32
C TRP A 263 -1.06 17.13 -13.29
N GLY A 264 -0.23 18.05 -13.80
CA GLY A 264 -0.53 19.48 -13.74
C GLY A 264 -0.69 19.96 -12.29
N SER A 265 -1.90 20.38 -11.93
CA SER A 265 -2.26 20.79 -10.55
C SER A 265 -2.78 19.63 -9.68
N VAL A 266 -2.96 18.43 -10.24
CA VAL A 266 -3.39 17.25 -9.48
C VAL A 266 -2.18 16.65 -8.80
N ASP A 267 -2.27 16.46 -7.48
CA ASP A 267 -1.27 15.81 -6.66
C ASP A 267 -1.97 15.07 -5.51
N GLU A 268 -2.22 13.78 -5.71
CA GLU A 268 -3.07 12.99 -4.81
C GLU A 268 -2.56 11.59 -4.56
N MET A 269 -2.89 11.05 -3.39
CA MET A 269 -2.59 9.68 -3.00
C MET A 269 -3.80 8.79 -3.29
N LEU A 270 -3.58 7.73 -4.06
CA LEU A 270 -4.56 6.68 -4.35
C LEU A 270 -4.22 5.47 -3.48
N ALA A 271 -5.14 5.04 -2.63
CA ALA A 271 -4.91 3.90 -1.73
C ALA A 271 -4.65 2.60 -2.51
N THR A 272 -3.82 1.74 -1.93
CA THR A 272 -3.50 0.39 -2.43
C THR A 272 -3.51 -0.61 -1.29
N ASP A 273 -3.82 -1.86 -1.59
CA ASP A 273 -3.87 -2.99 -0.66
C ASP A 273 -2.69 -3.97 -0.86
N TRP A 274 -1.60 -3.50 -1.46
CA TRP A 274 -0.45 -4.32 -1.85
C TRP A 274 0.41 -4.84 -0.69
N ALA A 275 0.32 -4.17 0.48
CA ALA A 275 1.10 -4.53 1.66
C ALA A 275 0.47 -5.72 2.38
N LEU A 276 1.30 -6.71 2.72
CA LEU A 276 0.91 -7.80 3.60
C LEU A 276 1.16 -7.44 5.07
N PRO A 277 0.49 -8.13 6.02
CA PRO A 277 0.87 -8.05 7.43
C PRO A 277 2.37 -8.29 7.62
N GLY A 278 3.04 -7.45 8.43
CA GLY A 278 4.49 -7.55 8.64
C GLY A 278 5.37 -6.88 7.57
N ASP A 279 4.80 -6.38 6.46
CA ASP A 279 5.54 -5.51 5.54
C ASP A 279 5.97 -4.20 6.22
N VAL A 280 7.06 -3.63 5.72
CA VAL A 280 7.60 -2.37 6.23
C VAL A 280 6.62 -1.24 5.95
N ASN A 281 5.95 -0.76 7.00
CA ASN A 281 5.06 0.40 6.94
C ASN A 281 5.78 1.68 7.37
N LEU A 282 5.67 2.75 6.58
CA LEU A 282 6.34 4.03 6.86
C LEU A 282 5.95 4.61 8.22
N ARG A 283 4.65 4.59 8.55
CA ARG A 283 4.13 5.14 9.81
C ARG A 283 4.71 4.43 11.01
N GLN A 284 4.76 3.10 10.95
CA GLN A 284 5.30 2.29 12.03
C GLN A 284 6.81 2.51 12.19
N GLN A 285 7.57 2.58 11.09
CA GLN A 285 9.01 2.84 11.13
C GLN A 285 9.35 4.22 11.70
N LEU A 286 8.66 5.28 11.23
CA LEU A 286 8.87 6.64 11.73
C LEU A 286 8.52 6.76 13.22
N LYS A 287 7.39 6.18 13.64
CA LYS A 287 6.97 6.15 15.04
C LYS A 287 8.01 5.41 15.89
N SER A 288 8.42 4.21 15.47
CA SER A 288 9.39 3.42 16.24
C SER A 288 10.76 4.11 16.33
N ALA A 289 11.22 4.74 15.24
CA ALA A 289 12.46 5.50 15.23
C ALA A 289 12.42 6.71 16.18
N HIS A 290 11.29 7.44 16.20
CA HIS A 290 11.09 8.56 17.12
C HIS A 290 11.06 8.10 18.58
N GLU A 291 10.28 7.07 18.91
CA GLU A 291 10.15 6.55 20.27
C GLU A 291 11.47 5.99 20.83
N LYS A 292 12.33 5.46 19.97
CA LYS A 292 13.62 4.87 20.35
C LYS A 292 14.82 5.82 20.22
N ASP A 293 14.61 7.07 19.80
CA ASP A 293 15.67 8.01 19.37
C ASP A 293 16.71 7.36 18.43
N ALA A 294 16.23 6.49 17.53
CA ALA A 294 17.07 5.74 16.61
C ALA A 294 17.37 6.54 15.35
N ALA A 295 18.59 6.43 14.84
CA ALA A 295 18.93 6.95 13.52
C ALA A 295 18.31 6.08 12.41
N VAL A 296 17.85 6.72 11.34
CA VAL A 296 17.30 6.08 10.15
C VAL A 296 18.00 6.57 8.89
N ASP A 297 18.12 5.69 7.90
CA ASP A 297 18.53 6.06 6.56
C ASP A 297 17.26 6.33 5.72
N LEU A 298 17.11 7.54 5.16
CA LEU A 298 15.97 7.95 4.33
C LEU A 298 16.39 8.24 2.90
N VAL A 299 15.66 7.68 1.94
CA VAL A 299 15.71 8.09 0.52
C VAL A 299 14.50 8.98 0.25
N VAL A 300 14.73 10.17 -0.33
CA VAL A 300 13.68 11.19 -0.54
C VAL A 300 13.68 11.69 -1.98
N GLY A 301 12.49 11.87 -2.55
CA GLY A 301 12.23 12.55 -3.81
C GLY A 301 12.25 11.64 -5.05
N MET A 302 13.37 10.98 -5.32
CA MET A 302 13.53 10.06 -6.46
C MET A 302 13.46 8.60 -5.99
N ALA A 303 12.96 7.72 -6.86
CA ALA A 303 12.98 6.29 -6.57
C ALA A 303 14.39 5.77 -6.24
N PRO A 304 14.52 4.79 -5.32
CA PRO A 304 15.80 4.23 -4.94
C PRO A 304 16.54 3.63 -6.13
N GLY A 305 17.87 3.71 -6.11
CA GLY A 305 18.70 3.11 -7.16
C GLY A 305 18.52 1.58 -7.23
N TRP A 306 18.56 1.03 -8.44
CA TRP A 306 18.45 -0.43 -8.64
C TRP A 306 19.64 -1.19 -8.03
N VAL A 307 20.87 -0.80 -8.40
CA VAL A 307 22.11 -1.47 -7.98
C VAL A 307 22.39 -1.28 -6.49
N ASP A 308 22.19 -0.05 -6.02
CA ASP A 308 22.28 0.29 -4.61
C ASP A 308 21.11 1.23 -4.31
N PRO A 309 20.10 0.81 -3.53
CA PRO A 309 18.93 1.63 -3.22
C PRO A 309 19.26 2.72 -2.21
N TRP A 310 20.30 2.54 -1.40
CA TRP A 310 20.65 3.42 -0.29
C TRP A 310 21.74 4.43 -0.66
N TRP A 311 22.20 4.43 -1.91
CA TRP A 311 23.25 5.34 -2.40
C TRP A 311 22.93 6.82 -2.19
N GLN A 312 21.64 7.16 -2.22
CA GLN A 312 21.08 8.49 -2.03
C GLN A 312 20.55 8.72 -0.61
N ALA A 313 20.69 7.71 0.26
CA ALA A 313 20.10 7.78 1.58
C ALA A 313 20.82 8.82 2.43
N ARG A 314 20.03 9.57 3.20
CA ARG A 314 20.51 10.50 4.21
C ARG A 314 20.25 9.90 5.57
N ARG A 315 21.27 9.87 6.42
CA ARG A 315 21.06 9.49 7.82
C ARG A 315 20.48 10.65 8.59
N VAL A 316 19.40 10.37 9.33
CA VAL A 316 18.67 11.38 10.08
C VAL A 316 18.14 10.81 11.38
N ARG A 317 17.77 11.68 12.32
CA ARG A 317 16.92 11.32 13.46
C ARG A 317 15.53 11.91 13.30
N ILE A 318 14.53 11.18 13.76
CA ILE A 318 13.13 11.61 13.70
C ILE A 318 12.79 12.40 14.97
N LEU A 319 12.65 13.71 14.84
CA LEU A 319 12.38 14.61 15.97
C LEU A 319 10.90 14.71 16.30
N ASP A 320 10.06 14.71 15.28
CA ASP A 320 8.60 14.83 15.41
C ASP A 320 7.95 14.29 14.14
N VAL A 321 6.74 13.74 14.27
CA VAL A 321 5.99 13.21 13.14
C VAL A 321 4.59 13.82 13.11
N ARG A 322 4.45 14.86 12.30
CA ARG A 322 3.18 15.57 12.07
C ARG A 322 2.45 14.92 10.91
N PHE A 323 1.96 13.72 11.15
CA PHE A 323 1.16 13.01 10.16
C PHE A 323 -0.12 13.78 9.82
N PRO A 324 -0.59 13.73 8.55
CA PRO A 324 -0.03 12.95 7.46
C PRO A 324 1.07 13.65 6.65
N GLU A 325 1.40 14.91 6.93
CA GLU A 325 2.02 15.76 5.91
C GLU A 325 3.53 15.89 6.02
N VAL A 326 4.10 15.96 7.23
CA VAL A 326 5.50 16.35 7.41
C VAL A 326 6.18 15.59 8.55
N VAL A 327 7.42 15.16 8.30
CA VAL A 327 8.35 14.64 9.30
C VAL A 327 9.40 15.71 9.58
N VAL A 328 9.63 15.99 10.86
CA VAL A 328 10.75 16.84 11.29
C VAL A 328 11.94 15.94 11.53
N ILE A 329 13.00 16.14 10.75
CA ILE A 329 14.21 15.34 10.82
C ILE A 329 15.39 16.22 11.23
N ARG A 330 16.33 15.65 11.99
CA ARG A 330 17.66 16.25 12.17
C ARG A 330 18.63 15.57 11.22
N ASP A 331 19.24 16.35 10.33
CA ASP A 331 20.26 15.83 9.43
C ASP A 331 21.63 15.70 10.12
N GLU A 332 22.59 15.08 9.43
CA GLU A 332 23.95 14.88 9.94
C GLU A 332 24.69 16.19 10.28
N ARG A 333 24.24 17.33 9.74
CA ARG A 333 24.82 18.65 10.01
C ARG A 333 24.16 19.31 11.23
N GLY A 334 23.23 18.62 11.88
CA GLY A 334 22.48 19.12 13.03
C GLY A 334 21.37 20.10 12.64
N ALA A 335 21.04 20.24 11.36
CA ALA A 335 19.96 21.11 10.90
C ALA A 335 18.63 20.38 10.97
N ASP A 336 17.61 21.07 11.46
CA ASP A 336 16.24 20.58 11.49
C ASP A 336 15.59 20.85 10.12
N VAL A 337 15.13 19.80 9.45
CA VAL A 337 14.57 19.85 8.09
C VAL A 337 13.16 19.26 8.10
N LEU A 338 12.26 19.89 7.36
CA LEU A 338 10.91 19.38 7.12
C LEU A 338 10.90 18.55 5.84
N VAL A 339 10.46 17.30 5.94
CA VAL A 339 10.31 16.39 4.80
C VAL A 339 8.86 15.97 4.68
N ALA A 340 8.26 16.17 3.51
CA ALA A 340 6.92 15.68 3.27
C ALA A 340 6.92 14.14 3.25
N THR A 341 5.98 13.52 3.96
CA THR A 341 5.93 12.04 4.11
C THR A 341 5.89 11.33 2.76
N HIS A 342 5.06 11.82 1.83
CA HIS A 342 4.90 11.30 0.46
C HIS A 342 6.13 11.51 -0.44
N GLU A 343 7.14 12.26 0.01
CA GLU A 343 8.42 12.36 -0.69
C GLU A 343 9.41 11.27 -0.21
N ILE A 344 9.12 10.55 0.88
CA ILE A 344 9.95 9.45 1.36
C ILE A 344 9.75 8.23 0.46
N GLN A 345 10.82 7.74 -0.14
CA GLN A 345 10.81 6.65 -1.11
C GLN A 345 11.31 5.33 -0.50
N ALA A 346 12.15 5.41 0.53
CA ALA A 346 12.59 4.27 1.33
C ALA A 346 13.03 4.71 2.73
N ILE A 347 12.88 3.82 3.71
CA ILE A 347 13.30 4.00 5.10
C ILE A 347 13.86 2.68 5.64
N ARG A 348 14.94 2.76 6.40
CA ARG A 348 15.42 1.67 7.27
C ARG A 348 16.04 2.23 8.55
N LEU A 349 16.05 1.42 9.60
CA LEU A 349 16.90 1.70 10.76
C LEU A 349 18.37 1.69 10.34
N ALA A 350 19.13 2.67 10.79
CA ALA A 350 20.57 2.69 10.57
C ALA A 350 21.25 1.62 11.43
N ALA A 351 22.23 0.91 10.87
CA ALA A 351 23.06 0.01 11.67
C ALA A 351 23.90 0.83 12.66
N GLU A 352 23.94 0.41 13.93
CA GLU A 352 24.63 1.12 15.03
C GLU A 352 26.12 1.37 14.75
N ASP A 353 26.78 0.49 13.97
CA ASP A 353 28.22 0.55 13.68
C ASP A 353 28.58 1.07 12.27
N ALA A 354 27.60 1.47 11.47
CA ALA A 354 27.89 1.98 10.14
C ALA A 354 28.35 3.44 10.26
N GLU A 355 29.66 3.71 10.28
CA GLU A 355 30.15 5.07 10.03
C GLU A 355 29.46 5.62 8.75
N PRO A 356 29.01 6.89 8.73
CA PRO A 356 28.28 7.50 7.61
C PRO A 356 28.97 7.35 6.24
N TRP A 357 30.25 6.99 6.23
CA TRP A 357 31.19 6.99 5.11
C TRP A 357 31.84 5.61 4.86
N ALA A 358 31.44 4.55 5.56
CA ALA A 358 32.05 3.22 5.37
C ALA A 358 31.84 2.65 3.96
N TRP A 359 30.73 2.97 3.29
CA TRP A 359 30.38 2.48 1.96
C TRP A 359 31.13 3.20 0.81
N HIS A 360 31.49 4.48 0.98
CA HIS A 360 32.36 5.18 0.03
C HIS A 360 33.77 4.55 -0.06
N ARG A 361 34.27 3.95 1.04
CA ARG A 361 35.58 3.27 1.07
C ARG A 361 35.59 1.93 0.34
N ILE A 362 34.47 1.21 0.29
CA ILE A 362 34.37 -0.10 -0.38
C ILE A 362 34.61 0.04 -1.90
N ARG A 363 34.17 1.16 -2.51
CA ARG A 363 34.47 1.46 -3.92
C ARG A 363 35.88 2.02 -4.16
N ALA A 364 36.45 2.79 -3.23
CA ALA A 364 37.83 3.26 -3.36
C ALA A 364 38.86 2.11 -3.34
N ARG A 365 38.54 0.99 -2.67
CA ARG A 365 39.37 -0.22 -2.67
C ARG A 365 39.19 -1.05 -3.95
N ASN A 366 37.97 -1.20 -4.46
CA ASN A 366 37.71 -1.99 -5.67
C ASN A 366 38.09 -1.29 -7.00
N ASN A 367 38.30 0.04 -7.00
CA ASN A 367 38.87 0.75 -8.15
C ASN A 367 40.40 0.85 -8.14
N ARG A 368 41.07 0.47 -7.04
CA ARG A 368 42.55 0.40 -6.99
C ARG A 368 43.11 -0.97 -7.37
N SER A 369 42.27 -1.99 -7.49
CA SER A 369 42.63 -3.34 -7.94
C SER A 369 42.36 -3.58 -9.43
N LYS A 370 42.03 -2.53 -10.19
CA LYS A 370 41.85 -2.55 -11.65
C LYS A 370 42.60 -1.42 -12.37
N LEU A 371 43.71 -0.95 -11.78
CA LEU A 371 44.69 -0.09 -12.45
C LEU A 371 46.01 -0.83 -12.56
#